data_AF-J3BZM5-F1
#
_entry.id   AF-J3BZM5-F1
#
_cell.length_a   1.000
_cell.length_b   1.000
_cell.length_c   1.000
_cell.angle_alpha   90.00
_cell.angle_beta   90.00
_cell.angle_gamma   90.00
#
_symmetry.space_group_name_H-M   'P 1'
#
loop_
_entity.id
_entity.type
_entity.pdbx_description
1 polymer ?
#
loop_
_entity_poly.entity_id
_entity_poly.type
_entity_poly.pdbx_seq_one_letter_code
_entity_poly.pdbx_strand_id
1 'polypeptide(L)'
;MDLNELSGRFLLLFFSILILYFFSNRKDNETINPLMVIVGLCTFSLCYLFTKIEIGVGIGFGLFAIFSILRFRTQSFTVNAIIFLFATITLSILDIMYPYEKIEVLLFFQIIIIGFYIIASLIVNKKATKYLNTVGLKIVLENDFTLDNQNIRRSVQEKINIENFDFKILNINTVSSEIDLLVLY
;
A
#
# COMPACT_ATOMS: atom_id res chain seq x y z
N MET A 1 26.80 -18.52 -5.13
CA MET A 1 25.45 -17.99 -5.45
C MET A 1 25.66 -16.52 -5.51
N ASP A 2 25.94 -16.07 -6.73
CA ASP A 2 26.72 -14.87 -6.93
C ASP A 2 25.75 -13.69 -7.01
N LEU A 3 26.23 -12.47 -6.78
CA LEU A 3 25.36 -11.30 -6.71
C LEU A 3 24.51 -11.12 -7.98
N ASN A 4 25.06 -11.51 -9.14
CA ASN A 4 24.35 -11.53 -10.43
C ASN A 4 23.20 -12.55 -10.46
N GLU A 5 23.40 -13.76 -9.91
CA GLU A 5 22.34 -14.78 -9.84
C GLU A 5 21.24 -14.36 -8.86
N LEU A 6 21.63 -13.78 -7.72
CA LEU A 6 20.70 -13.23 -6.73
C LEU A 6 19.86 -12.08 -7.33
N SER A 7 20.50 -11.16 -8.05
CA SER A 7 19.84 -10.07 -8.77
C SER A 7 18.87 -10.58 -9.83
N GLY A 8 19.26 -11.58 -10.63
CA GLY A 8 18.37 -12.21 -11.61
C GLY A 8 17.13 -12.85 -10.97
N ARG A 9 17.29 -13.56 -9.85
CA ARG A 9 16.17 -14.15 -9.08
C ARG A 9 15.28 -13.08 -8.44
N PHE A 10 15.87 -12.00 -7.95
CA PHE A 10 15.13 -10.85 -7.43
C PHE A 10 14.27 -10.18 -8.52
N LEU A 11 14.83 -9.95 -9.71
CA LEU A 11 14.10 -9.38 -10.85
C LEU A 11 12.94 -10.29 -11.29
N LEU A 12 13.16 -11.61 -11.35
CA LEU A 12 12.10 -12.58 -11.66
C LEU A 12 10.95 -12.50 -10.65
N LEU A 13 11.25 -12.45 -9.35
CA LEU A 13 10.25 -12.26 -8.31
C LEU A 13 9.51 -10.93 -8.49
N PHE A 14 10.25 -9.83 -8.70
CA PHE A 14 9.69 -8.50 -8.85
C PHE A 14 8.68 -8.41 -10.01
N PHE A 15 9.05 -8.92 -11.19
CA PHE A 15 8.13 -9.01 -12.34
C PHE A 15 6.93 -9.92 -12.04
N SER A 16 7.14 -11.05 -11.36
CA SER A 16 6.05 -11.96 -10.98
C SER A 16 5.04 -11.28 -10.05
N ILE A 17 5.51 -10.55 -9.04
CA ILE A 17 4.64 -9.78 -8.13
C ILE A 17 3.94 -8.65 -8.89
N LEU A 18 4.62 -7.96 -9.81
CA LEU A 18 4.04 -6.86 -10.60
C LEU A 18 2.92 -7.35 -11.53
N ILE A 19 3.08 -8.52 -12.16
CA ILE A 19 2.05 -9.17 -12.97
C ILE A 19 0.84 -9.54 -12.09
N LEU A 20 1.07 -10.18 -10.94
CA LEU A 20 -0.01 -10.53 -10.00
C LEU A 20 -0.76 -9.30 -9.48
N TYR A 21 -0.02 -8.23 -9.13
CA TYR A 21 -0.58 -6.95 -8.73
C TYR A 21 -1.47 -6.34 -9.82
N PHE A 22 -0.99 -6.30 -11.06
CA PHE A 22 -1.76 -5.77 -12.19
C PHE A 22 -3.04 -6.57 -12.46
N PHE A 23 -2.97 -7.90 -12.46
CA PHE A 23 -4.16 -8.75 -12.64
C PHE A 23 -5.15 -8.65 -11.49
N SER A 24 -4.68 -8.56 -10.24
CA SER A 24 -5.57 -8.46 -9.08
C SER A 24 -6.25 -7.08 -9.00
N ASN A 25 -5.53 -5.99 -9.28
CA ASN A 25 -6.08 -4.63 -9.29
C ASN A 25 -6.95 -4.33 -10.53
N ARG A 26 -7.11 -5.27 -11.48
CA ARG A 26 -8.02 -5.13 -12.63
C ARG A 26 -9.49 -5.43 -12.28
N LYS A 27 -9.77 -6.01 -11.10
CA LYS A 27 -11.13 -6.34 -10.66
C LYS A 27 -11.60 -5.27 -9.68
N ASP A 28 -12.49 -4.38 -10.15
CA ASP A 28 -12.78 -3.02 -9.63
C ASP A 28 -13.07 -2.84 -8.12
N ASN A 29 -13.31 -3.90 -7.35
CA ASN A 29 -13.89 -3.76 -6.01
C ASN A 29 -12.86 -3.57 -4.88
N GLU A 30 -11.62 -4.05 -5.03
CA GLU A 30 -10.57 -3.87 -4.01
C GLU A 30 -9.20 -3.59 -4.63
N THR A 31 -8.78 -2.32 -4.59
CA THR A 31 -7.42 -1.95 -5.01
C THR A 31 -6.40 -2.41 -3.97
N ILE A 32 -5.52 -3.34 -4.36
CA ILE A 32 -4.42 -3.78 -3.50
C ILE A 32 -3.49 -2.59 -3.23
N ASN A 33 -3.12 -2.41 -1.96
CA ASN A 33 -2.17 -1.37 -1.57
C ASN A 33 -0.78 -1.66 -2.20
N PRO A 34 -0.18 -0.72 -2.98
CA PRO A 34 1.15 -0.90 -3.58
C PRO A 34 2.24 -1.29 -2.58
N LEU A 35 2.13 -0.86 -1.31
CA LEU A 35 3.07 -1.22 -0.26
C LEU A 35 3.09 -2.74 0.03
N MET A 36 2.04 -3.49 -0.33
CA MET A 36 1.97 -4.95 -0.10
C MET A 36 3.14 -5.70 -0.79
N VAL A 37 3.70 -5.15 -1.87
CA VAL A 37 4.88 -5.68 -2.57
C VAL A 37 6.09 -5.84 -1.63
N ILE A 38 6.25 -4.93 -0.66
CA ILE A 38 7.36 -4.95 0.32
C ILE A 38 7.37 -6.26 1.11
N VAL A 39 6.20 -6.81 1.45
CA VAL A 39 6.08 -8.09 2.17
C VAL A 39 6.67 -9.24 1.36
N GLY A 40 6.46 -9.24 0.03
CA GLY A 40 7.06 -10.22 -0.88
C GLY A 40 8.58 -10.10 -0.96
N LEU A 41 9.11 -8.87 -1.06
CA LEU A 41 10.57 -8.63 -1.10
C LEU A 41 11.23 -9.06 0.22
N CYS A 42 10.64 -8.67 1.35
CA CYS A 42 11.10 -9.05 2.69
C CYS A 42 11.08 -10.58 2.89
N THR A 43 10.00 -11.25 2.45
CA THR A 43 9.89 -12.71 2.50
C THR A 43 10.98 -13.38 1.68
N PHE A 44 11.29 -12.88 0.47
CA PHE A 44 12.38 -13.40 -0.34
C PHE A 44 13.75 -13.25 0.33
N SER A 45 14.03 -12.09 0.94
CA SER A 45 15.27 -11.84 1.68
C SER A 45 15.44 -12.79 2.87
N LEU A 46 14.36 -13.03 3.64
CA LEU A 46 14.35 -14.01 4.72
C LEU A 46 14.55 -15.44 4.20
N CYS A 47 13.84 -15.84 3.14
CA CYS A 47 14.03 -17.15 2.52
C CYS A 47 15.47 -17.37 2.03
N TYR A 48 16.11 -16.35 1.44
CA TYR A 48 17.52 -16.44 1.06
C TYR A 48 18.43 -16.62 2.28
N LEU A 49 18.26 -15.79 3.31
CA LEU A 49 19.00 -15.88 4.59
C LEU A 49 18.90 -17.29 5.19
N PHE A 50 17.68 -17.83 5.22
CA PHE A 50 17.37 -19.17 5.72
C PHE A 50 18.00 -20.31 4.91
N THR A 51 18.44 -20.08 3.67
CA THR A 51 19.27 -21.06 2.92
C THR A 51 20.77 -20.98 3.24
N LYS A 52 21.21 -20.01 4.05
CA LYS A 52 22.63 -19.74 4.34
C LYS A 52 22.99 -19.91 5.81
N ILE A 53 22.01 -20.07 6.68
CA ILE A 53 22.16 -20.13 8.14
C ILE A 53 21.23 -21.21 8.66
N GLU A 54 21.73 -22.06 9.56
CA GLU A 54 20.90 -22.99 10.31
C GLU A 54 19.98 -22.19 11.26
N ILE A 55 18.68 -22.16 10.96
CA ILE A 55 17.72 -21.44 11.81
C ILE A 55 17.58 -22.21 13.11
N GLY A 56 18.16 -21.68 14.19
CA GLY A 56 17.86 -22.15 15.53
C GLY A 56 16.37 -22.06 15.81
N VAL A 57 15.78 -23.14 16.35
CA VAL A 57 14.35 -23.27 16.66
C VAL A 57 13.80 -22.07 17.47
N GLY A 58 14.65 -21.45 18.30
CA GLY A 58 14.33 -20.23 19.06
C GLY A 58 13.97 -19.00 18.21
N ILE A 59 14.52 -18.83 17.00
CA ILE A 59 14.16 -17.71 16.09
C ILE A 59 12.72 -17.88 15.60
N GLY A 60 12.35 -19.11 15.22
CA GLY A 60 10.97 -19.44 14.83
C GLY A 60 9.98 -19.20 15.98
N PHE A 61 10.33 -19.63 17.20
CA PHE A 61 9.53 -19.34 18.40
C PHE A 61 9.44 -17.85 18.72
N GLY A 62 10.53 -17.08 18.59
CA GLY A 62 10.54 -15.64 18.82
C GLY A 62 9.63 -14.88 17.85
N LEU A 63 9.74 -15.17 16.55
CA LEU A 63 8.84 -14.63 15.54
C LEU A 63 7.38 -15.02 15.78
N PHE A 64 7.12 -16.28 16.14
CA PHE A 64 5.78 -16.75 16.48
C PHE A 64 5.20 -16.05 17.73
N ALA A 65 6.02 -15.81 18.75
CA ALA A 65 5.62 -15.06 19.93
C ALA A 65 5.28 -13.60 19.59
N ILE A 66 6.11 -12.93 18.78
CA ILE A 66 5.85 -11.56 18.31
C ILE A 66 4.52 -11.52 17.53
N PHE A 67 4.32 -12.40 16.54
CA PHE A 67 3.06 -12.44 15.78
C PHE A 67 1.85 -12.83 16.63
N SER A 68 2.04 -13.64 17.67
CA SER A 68 0.97 -13.98 18.63
C SER A 68 0.56 -12.77 19.47
N ILE A 69 1.52 -12.01 20.02
CA ILE A 69 1.23 -10.77 20.76
C ILE A 69 0.55 -9.74 19.83
N LEU A 70 1.04 -9.60 18.59
CA LEU A 70 0.45 -8.71 17.60
C LEU A 70 -0.98 -9.11 17.19
N ARG A 71 -1.41 -10.37 17.40
CA ARG A 71 -2.78 -10.82 17.22
C ARG A 71 -3.71 -10.39 18.37
N PHE A 72 -3.20 -10.24 19.60
CA PHE A 72 -4.00 -9.93 20.79
C PHE A 72 -4.20 -8.43 21.07
N ARG A 73 -3.68 -7.53 20.23
CA ARG A 73 -3.97 -6.08 20.34
C ARG A 73 -5.48 -5.81 20.19
N THR A 74 -5.99 -4.85 20.96
CA THR A 74 -7.40 -4.43 20.95
C THR A 74 -7.77 -3.52 19.77
N GLN A 75 -6.80 -2.85 19.15
CA GLN A 75 -6.99 -1.98 17.99
C GLN A 75 -6.55 -2.66 16.69
N SER A 76 -7.35 -2.57 15.64
CA SER A 76 -6.93 -2.99 14.29
C SER A 76 -5.81 -2.09 13.78
N PHE A 77 -4.71 -2.69 13.31
CA PHE A 77 -3.67 -1.95 12.61
C PHE A 77 -4.09 -1.72 11.16
N THR A 78 -3.72 -0.56 10.62
CA THR A 78 -3.82 -0.29 9.19
C THR A 78 -2.88 -1.22 8.41
N VAL A 79 -3.20 -1.48 7.15
CA VAL A 79 -2.36 -2.29 6.24
C VAL A 79 -0.93 -1.74 6.19
N ASN A 80 -0.78 -0.41 6.16
CA ASN A 80 0.53 0.26 6.18
C ASN A 80 1.35 -0.06 7.45
N ALA A 81 0.72 -0.08 8.62
CA ALA A 81 1.40 -0.38 9.88
C ALA A 81 1.88 -1.84 9.96
N ILE A 82 1.11 -2.79 9.42
CA ILE A 82 1.52 -4.20 9.31
C ILE A 82 2.72 -4.34 8.36
N ILE A 83 2.71 -3.65 7.22
CA ILE A 83 3.80 -3.70 6.23
C ILE A 83 5.07 -3.06 6.79
N PHE A 84 4.96 -1.90 7.46
CA PHE A 84 6.07 -1.25 8.15
C PHE A 84 6.69 -2.19 9.19
N LEU A 85 5.88 -2.78 10.06
CA LEU A 85 6.33 -3.73 11.07
C LEU A 85 7.04 -4.95 10.44
N PHE A 86 6.48 -5.52 9.38
CA PHE A 86 7.09 -6.66 8.68
C PHE A 86 8.45 -6.31 8.06
N ALA A 87 8.57 -5.12 7.46
CA ALA A 87 9.82 -4.61 6.92
C ALA A 87 10.85 -4.35 8.04
N THR A 88 10.44 -3.72 9.14
CA THR A 88 11.32 -3.45 10.30
C THR A 88 11.85 -4.75 10.91
N ILE A 89 10.99 -5.73 11.17
CA ILE A 89 11.41 -7.05 11.69
C ILE A 89 12.36 -7.74 10.70
N THR A 90 12.06 -7.69 9.40
CA THR A 90 12.92 -8.30 8.38
C THR A 90 14.31 -7.66 8.35
N LEU A 91 14.39 -6.33 8.36
CA LEU A 91 15.67 -5.61 8.42
C LEU A 91 16.43 -5.95 9.70
N SER A 92 15.76 -5.94 10.87
CA SER A 92 16.40 -6.34 12.14
C SER A 92 16.96 -7.75 12.12
N ILE A 93 16.28 -8.71 11.47
CA ILE A 93 16.75 -10.09 11.31
C ILE A 93 17.92 -10.17 10.32
N LEU A 94 17.87 -9.44 9.21
CA LEU A 94 18.98 -9.39 8.25
C LEU A 94 20.25 -8.83 8.92
N ASP A 95 20.13 -7.72 9.64
CA ASP A 95 21.26 -7.03 10.30
C ASP A 95 21.95 -7.88 11.37
N ILE A 96 21.19 -8.63 12.18
CA ILE A 96 21.76 -9.46 13.25
C ILE A 96 22.26 -10.84 12.77
N MET A 97 21.74 -11.34 11.64
CA MET A 97 22.08 -12.67 11.13
C MET A 97 23.12 -12.68 10.02
N TYR A 98 23.32 -11.57 9.29
CA TYR A 98 24.38 -11.51 8.29
C TYR A 98 25.77 -11.39 8.92
N PRO A 99 26.72 -12.29 8.59
CA PRO A 99 28.10 -12.14 9.02
C PRO A 99 28.79 -11.05 8.19
N TYR A 100 29.79 -10.38 8.78
CA TYR A 100 30.43 -9.20 8.20
C TYR A 100 31.08 -9.46 6.83
N GLU A 101 31.58 -10.68 6.58
CA GLU A 101 32.18 -11.07 5.30
C GLU A 101 31.17 -11.10 4.14
N LYS A 102 29.87 -11.00 4.42
CA LYS A 102 28.78 -10.98 3.42
C LYS A 102 28.02 -9.64 3.42
N ILE A 103 28.63 -8.57 3.91
CA ILE A 103 28.00 -7.25 4.03
C ILE A 103 27.49 -6.69 2.69
N GLU A 104 28.11 -7.02 1.55
CA GLU A 104 27.61 -6.63 0.21
C GLU A 104 26.20 -7.18 -0.06
N VAL A 105 25.92 -8.41 0.38
CA VAL A 105 24.61 -9.06 0.20
C VAL A 105 23.59 -8.48 1.19
N LEU A 106 24.01 -8.14 2.41
CA LEU A 106 23.18 -7.42 3.38
C LEU A 106 22.76 -6.04 2.82
N LEU A 107 23.73 -5.25 2.37
CA LEU A 107 23.50 -3.92 1.78
C LEU A 107 22.59 -4.01 0.54
N PHE A 108 22.77 -5.01 -0.32
CA PHE A 108 21.88 -5.25 -1.45
C PHE A 108 20.42 -5.40 -1.02
N PHE A 109 20.15 -6.22 0.01
CA PHE A 109 18.79 -6.39 0.53
C PHE A 109 18.25 -5.13 1.23
N GLN A 110 19.05 -4.46 2.07
CA GLN A 110 18.66 -3.22 2.74
C GLN A 110 18.28 -2.12 1.73
N ILE A 111 19.17 -1.83 0.77
CA ILE A 111 18.98 -0.78 -0.25
C ILE A 111 17.73 -1.06 -1.08
N ILE A 112 17.50 -2.32 -1.45
CA ILE A 112 16.31 -2.73 -2.21
C ILE A 112 15.03 -2.57 -1.39
N ILE A 113 14.98 -3.10 -0.16
CA ILE A 113 13.78 -3.01 0.69
C ILE A 113 13.43 -1.55 0.97
N ILE A 114 14.42 -0.73 1.35
CA ILE A 114 14.23 0.70 1.65
C ILE A 114 13.86 1.48 0.38
N GLY A 115 14.55 1.24 -0.73
CA GLY A 115 14.29 1.90 -2.01
C GLY A 115 12.87 1.62 -2.51
N PHE A 116 12.43 0.36 -2.50
CA PHE A 116 11.05 0.01 -2.84
C PHE A 116 10.03 0.53 -1.83
N TYR A 117 10.35 0.59 -0.53
CA TYR A 117 9.48 1.18 0.47
C TYR A 117 9.22 2.66 0.17
N ILE A 118 10.27 3.43 -0.13
CA ILE A 118 10.18 4.85 -0.49
C ILE A 118 9.39 5.03 -1.78
N ILE A 119 9.71 4.28 -2.84
CA ILE A 119 9.01 4.38 -4.14
C ILE A 119 7.51 4.05 -3.99
N ALA A 120 7.17 2.96 -3.31
CA ALA A 120 5.78 2.56 -3.08
C ALA A 120 5.03 3.57 -2.20
N SER A 121 5.68 4.12 -1.16
CA SER A 121 5.12 5.18 -0.31
C SER A 121 4.83 6.46 -1.11
N LEU A 122 5.75 6.88 -1.99
CA LEU A 122 5.54 8.03 -2.88
C LEU A 122 4.38 7.81 -3.87
N ILE A 123 4.21 6.59 -4.38
CA ILE A 123 3.07 6.23 -5.26
C ILE A 123 1.74 6.28 -4.50
N VAL A 124 1.69 5.76 -3.27
CA VAL A 124 0.51 5.82 -2.41
C VAL A 124 0.16 7.27 -2.06
N ASN A 125 1.14 8.05 -1.62
CA ASN A 125 0.94 9.44 -1.25
C ASN A 125 0.44 10.26 -2.45
N LYS A 126 1.05 10.14 -3.64
CA LYS A 126 0.58 10.85 -4.86
C LYS A 126 -0.89 10.58 -5.21
N LYS A 127 -1.46 9.42 -4.86
CA LYS A 127 -2.90 9.15 -5.04
C LYS A 127 -3.77 9.84 -3.98
N ALA A 128 -3.22 10.08 -2.78
CA ALA A 128 -3.93 10.75 -1.68
C ALA A 128 -3.80 12.29 -1.73
N THR A 129 -2.72 12.86 -2.29
CA THR A 129 -2.38 14.30 -2.17
C THR A 129 -2.87 15.18 -3.33
N LYS A 130 -3.88 14.79 -4.12
CA LYS A 130 -4.42 15.72 -5.15
C LYS A 130 -5.19 16.88 -4.51
N TYR A 131 -5.82 16.62 -3.37
CA TYR A 131 -6.65 17.54 -2.60
C TYR A 131 -6.49 17.23 -1.11
N LEU A 132 -6.47 18.26 -0.25
CA LEU A 132 -6.17 18.10 1.18
C LEU A 132 -7.43 18.14 2.04
N ASN A 133 -8.48 18.81 1.56
CA ASN A 133 -9.73 19.00 2.28
C ASN A 133 -10.87 18.24 1.61
N THR A 134 -11.84 17.84 2.42
CA THR A 134 -13.09 17.26 1.93
C THR A 134 -14.30 17.97 2.52
N VAL A 135 -15.32 18.17 1.69
CA VAL A 135 -16.64 18.68 2.09
C VAL A 135 -17.70 17.72 1.59
N GLY A 136 -18.53 17.23 2.51
CA GLY A 136 -19.77 16.54 2.16
C GLY A 136 -20.80 17.55 1.69
N LEU A 137 -21.37 17.36 0.50
CA LEU A 137 -22.28 18.31 -0.12
C LEU A 137 -23.51 17.62 -0.69
N LYS A 138 -24.70 18.11 -0.30
CA LYS A 138 -25.98 17.66 -0.85
C LYS A 138 -26.44 18.53 -2.01
N ILE A 139 -26.77 17.90 -3.12
CA ILE A 139 -27.39 18.53 -4.30
C ILE A 139 -28.79 17.94 -4.48
N VAL A 140 -29.77 18.80 -4.76
CA VAL A 140 -31.14 18.37 -5.06
C VAL A 140 -31.21 18.00 -6.53
N LEU A 141 -31.78 16.83 -6.84
CA LEU A 141 -32.13 16.40 -8.19
C LEU A 141 -33.40 17.14 -8.64
N GLU A 142 -33.22 18.19 -9.43
CA GLU A 142 -34.32 18.78 -10.20
C GLU A 142 -34.67 17.89 -11.39
N ASN A 143 -35.89 17.99 -11.91
CA ASN A 143 -36.43 17.04 -12.91
C ASN A 143 -35.62 16.98 -14.22
N ASP A 144 -34.90 18.05 -14.57
CA ASP A 144 -34.05 18.13 -15.77
C ASP A 144 -32.55 17.86 -15.47
N PHE A 145 -32.19 17.48 -14.23
CA PHE A 145 -30.80 17.29 -13.83
C PHE A 145 -30.21 15.99 -14.40
N THR A 146 -29.40 16.11 -15.45
CA THR A 146 -28.59 14.99 -15.95
C THR A 146 -27.35 14.78 -15.08
N LEU A 147 -27.04 13.51 -14.79
CA LEU A 147 -25.84 13.06 -14.06
C LEU A 147 -24.56 13.17 -14.92
N ASP A 148 -24.35 14.31 -15.58
CA ASP A 148 -23.10 14.63 -16.27
C ASP A 148 -22.10 15.33 -15.33
N ASN A 149 -20.81 15.06 -15.57
CA ASN A 149 -19.72 15.65 -14.83
C ASN A 149 -19.69 17.18 -14.92
N GLN A 150 -20.18 17.78 -16.01
CA GLN A 150 -20.24 19.24 -16.17
C GLN A 150 -21.29 19.86 -15.24
N ASN A 151 -22.51 19.30 -15.20
CA ASN A 151 -23.59 19.80 -14.35
C ASN A 151 -23.25 19.66 -12.87
N ILE A 152 -22.72 18.52 -12.45
CA ILE A 152 -22.29 18.30 -11.05
C ILE A 152 -21.19 19.30 -10.67
N ARG A 153 -20.19 19.53 -11.54
CA ARG A 153 -19.15 20.54 -11.28
C ARG A 153 -19.73 21.94 -11.15
N ARG A 154 -20.63 22.34 -12.04
CA ARG A 154 -21.28 23.66 -11.99
C ARG A 154 -22.05 23.87 -10.68
N SER A 155 -22.88 22.92 -10.28
CA SER A 155 -23.65 23.03 -9.02
C SER A 155 -22.78 23.00 -7.76
N VAL A 156 -21.60 22.39 -7.81
CA VAL A 156 -20.58 22.50 -6.74
C VAL A 156 -19.92 23.88 -6.76
N GLN A 157 -19.56 24.42 -7.94
CA GLN A 157 -18.99 25.76 -8.07
C GLN A 157 -19.94 26.86 -7.57
N GLU A 158 -21.22 26.79 -7.94
CA GLU A 158 -22.25 27.74 -7.49
C GLU A 158 -22.46 27.71 -5.96
N LYS A 159 -22.19 26.58 -5.29
CA LYS A 159 -22.39 26.43 -3.84
C LYS A 159 -21.16 26.69 -2.97
N ILE A 160 -19.94 26.37 -3.44
CA ILE A 160 -18.71 26.52 -2.63
C ILE A 160 -17.70 27.53 -3.22
N ASN A 161 -17.88 28.00 -4.46
CA ASN A 161 -16.97 28.92 -5.14
C ASN A 161 -15.50 28.42 -5.21
N ILE A 162 -15.30 27.17 -5.61
CA ILE A 162 -13.98 26.52 -5.74
C ILE A 162 -13.68 26.23 -7.21
N GLU A 163 -12.55 26.73 -7.73
CA GLU A 163 -12.16 26.53 -9.13
C GLU A 163 -11.65 25.10 -9.41
N ASN A 164 -10.77 24.58 -8.55
CA ASN A 164 -10.11 23.29 -8.71
C ASN A 164 -10.53 22.30 -7.62
N PHE A 165 -11.29 21.28 -8.00
CA PHE A 165 -11.71 20.18 -7.13
C PHE A 165 -11.92 18.90 -7.95
N ASP A 166 -11.92 17.74 -7.29
CA ASP A 166 -12.62 16.56 -7.79
C ASP A 166 -13.81 16.25 -6.87
N PHE A 167 -14.68 15.34 -7.30
CA PHE A 167 -15.81 14.91 -6.49
C PHE A 167 -16.00 13.40 -6.64
N LYS A 168 -16.53 12.77 -5.59
CA LYS A 168 -16.98 11.38 -5.61
C LYS A 168 -18.44 11.35 -5.20
N ILE A 169 -19.29 10.73 -6.02
CA ILE A 169 -20.67 10.44 -5.66
C ILE A 169 -20.65 9.34 -4.59
N LEU A 170 -21.21 9.62 -3.41
CA LEU A 170 -21.34 8.66 -2.32
C LEU A 170 -22.63 7.87 -2.43
N ASN A 171 -23.74 8.57 -2.71
CA ASN A 171 -25.07 8.01 -2.78
C ASN A 171 -25.97 8.87 -3.69
N ILE A 172 -26.97 8.24 -4.32
CA ILE A 172 -28.01 8.90 -5.11
C ILE A 172 -29.34 8.40 -4.55
N ASN A 173 -30.04 9.26 -3.81
CA ASN A 173 -31.35 8.96 -3.26
C ASN A 173 -32.44 9.51 -4.19
N THR A 174 -33.00 8.64 -5.01
CA THR A 174 -34.10 8.95 -5.94
C THR A 174 -35.45 9.16 -5.25
N VAL A 175 -35.59 8.78 -3.98
CA VAL A 175 -36.84 8.96 -3.20
C VAL A 175 -36.91 10.35 -2.58
N SER A 176 -35.79 10.89 -2.10
CA SER A 176 -35.69 12.26 -1.60
C SER A 176 -35.22 13.27 -2.65
N SER A 177 -34.92 12.81 -3.87
CA SER A 177 -34.26 13.61 -4.91
C SER A 177 -32.99 14.31 -4.41
N GLU A 178 -32.09 13.57 -3.75
CA GLU A 178 -30.81 14.10 -3.26
C GLU A 178 -29.61 13.27 -3.77
N ILE A 179 -28.52 13.96 -4.11
CA ILE A 179 -27.20 13.38 -4.36
C ILE A 179 -26.27 13.75 -3.22
N ASP A 180 -25.70 12.75 -2.55
CA ASP A 180 -24.63 12.93 -1.57
C ASP A 180 -23.27 12.90 -2.30
N LEU A 181 -22.57 14.05 -2.32
CA LEU A 181 -21.24 14.20 -2.90
C LEU A 181 -20.17 14.35 -1.82
N LEU A 182 -19.00 13.77 -2.06
CA LEU A 182 -17.76 14.14 -1.39
C LEU A 182 -16.94 15.00 -2.35
N VAL A 183 -16.86 16.31 -2.08
CA VAL A 183 -16.01 17.24 -2.83
C VAL A 183 -14.61 17.25 -2.20
N LEU A 184 -13.58 17.16 -3.04
CA LEU A 184 -12.16 17.08 -2.71
C LEU A 184 -11.48 18.34 -3.27
N TYR A 185 -10.93 19.21 -2.40
CA TYR A 185 -10.26 20.47 -2.77
C TYR A 185 -8.97 20.76 -1.99
#